data_AF-A0AAW0VRJ9-F1
#
_entry.id   AF-A0AAW0VRJ9-F1
#
_cell.length_a   1.000
_cell.length_b   1.000
_cell.length_c   1.000
_cell.angle_alpha   90.00
_cell.angle_beta   90.00
_cell.angle_gamma   90.00
#
_symmetry.space_group_name_H-M   'P 1'
#
loop_
_entity.id
_entity.type
_entity.pdbx_description
1 polymer ?
#
loop_
_entity_poly.entity_id
_entity_poly.type
_entity_poly.pdbx_seq_one_letter_code
_entity_poly.pdbx_strand_id
1 'polypeptide(L)'
;KMELSPVKFFRSVVEETIAARKSGQRRGDYLDLLLDARAGHEDISAPYSLTSTHSQDATARDSPTVEHHTVIKETPSSTDKVSLTQLLTDKSIVAQCVLFLIAGYDTTASALAFSSFLLAKYPIHQLHLREEVQQMIEEHGDITYQGILEAKFLDACIMETLRLYPPGTFGERLCTKTYKLPGTEVTLHPGDLVTIPFWSLHHDPRYWQHPDEFQPDRFLPENKAKITGFTHMPFGIGPRN
;
A
#
# COMPACT_ATOMS: atom_id res chain seq x y z
N LYS A 1 -23.48 29.94 -10.18
CA LYS A 1 -22.86 28.75 -9.55
C LYS A 1 -21.36 28.89 -9.75
N MET A 2 -20.60 29.12 -8.68
CA MET A 2 -19.17 29.39 -8.78
C MET A 2 -18.45 28.04 -8.79
N GLU A 3 -17.97 27.61 -9.95
CA GLU A 3 -17.08 26.45 -10.06
C GLU A 3 -15.80 26.76 -9.29
N LEU A 4 -15.72 26.29 -8.04
CA LEU A 4 -14.44 26.16 -7.36
C LEU A 4 -13.60 25.19 -8.19
N SER A 5 -12.36 25.55 -8.53
CA SER A 5 -11.46 24.58 -9.15
C SER A 5 -11.38 23.34 -8.25
N PRO A 6 -11.23 22.13 -8.81
CA PRO A 6 -11.20 20.89 -8.01
C PRO A 6 -10.24 20.96 -6.82
N VAL A 7 -9.08 21.59 -7.01
CA VAL A 7 -8.08 21.85 -5.95
C VAL A 7 -8.63 22.74 -4.83
N LYS A 8 -9.38 23.81 -5.16
CA LYS A 8 -10.00 24.68 -4.14
C LYS A 8 -11.10 23.95 -3.37
N PHE A 9 -11.89 23.13 -4.05
CA PHE A 9 -12.92 22.31 -3.41
C PHE A 9 -12.32 21.31 -2.42
N PHE A 10 -11.33 20.51 -2.83
CA PHE A 10 -10.70 19.54 -1.94
C PHE A 10 -10.00 20.23 -0.76
N ARG A 11 -9.34 21.35 -1.01
CA ARG A 11 -8.72 22.14 0.04
C ARG A 11 -9.75 22.61 1.08
N SER A 12 -10.87 23.19 0.66
CA SER A 12 -11.88 23.68 1.60
C SER A 12 -12.47 22.55 2.44
N VAL A 13 -12.77 21.40 1.82
CA VAL A 13 -13.28 20.21 2.55
C VAL A 13 -12.28 19.74 3.60
N VAL A 14 -10.98 19.66 3.27
CA VAL A 14 -9.97 19.23 4.25
C VAL A 14 -9.78 20.27 5.35
N GLU A 15 -9.74 21.57 5.03
CA GLU A 15 -9.62 22.64 6.03
C GLU A 15 -10.83 22.68 6.99
N GLU A 16 -12.05 22.54 6.48
CA GLU A 16 -13.28 22.41 7.28
C GLU A 16 -13.24 21.16 8.17
N THR A 17 -12.77 20.03 7.63
CA THR A 17 -12.63 18.80 8.40
C THR A 17 -11.60 18.97 9.52
N ILE A 18 -10.43 19.59 9.25
CA ILE A 18 -9.42 19.90 10.27
C ILE A 18 -10.02 20.76 11.38
N ALA A 19 -10.79 21.81 11.04
CA ALA A 19 -11.44 22.67 12.03
C ALA A 19 -12.43 21.89 12.91
N ALA A 20 -13.26 21.04 12.30
CA ALA A 20 -14.16 20.15 13.02
C ALA A 20 -13.42 19.17 13.94
N ARG A 21 -12.28 18.60 13.50
CA ARG A 21 -11.47 17.69 14.33
C ARG A 21 -10.83 18.38 15.52
N LYS A 22 -10.30 19.60 15.34
CA LYS A 22 -9.77 20.43 16.43
C LYS A 22 -10.84 20.77 17.47
N SER A 23 -12.11 20.82 17.08
CA SER A 23 -13.25 21.04 17.99
C SER A 23 -13.73 19.78 18.75
N GLY A 24 -13.05 18.64 18.60
CA GLY A 24 -13.30 17.41 19.35
C GLY A 24 -13.97 16.27 18.57
N GLN A 25 -14.31 16.46 17.29
CA GLN A 25 -14.97 15.43 16.46
C GLN A 25 -13.99 14.39 15.89
N ARG A 26 -13.09 13.82 16.70
CA ARG A 26 -12.09 12.82 16.26
C ARG A 26 -12.77 11.48 15.89
N ARG A 27 -12.22 10.77 14.91
CA ARG A 27 -12.70 9.47 14.38
C ARG A 27 -11.63 8.35 14.38
N GLY A 28 -10.38 8.66 14.68
CA GLY A 28 -9.26 7.70 14.65
C GLY A 28 -8.79 7.35 13.23
N ASP A 29 -8.83 8.31 12.31
CA ASP A 29 -8.45 8.11 10.90
C ASP A 29 -7.08 8.72 10.54
N TYR A 30 -6.68 8.62 9.27
CA TYR A 30 -5.39 9.15 8.79
C TYR A 30 -5.21 10.65 9.06
N LEU A 31 -6.28 11.45 8.97
CA LEU A 31 -6.21 12.88 9.27
C LEU A 31 -5.96 13.11 10.76
N ASP A 32 -6.62 12.34 11.63
CA ASP A 32 -6.36 12.38 13.07
C ASP A 32 -4.90 12.01 13.37
N LEU A 33 -4.34 10.99 12.71
CA LEU A 33 -2.92 10.63 12.85
C LEU A 33 -1.97 11.78 12.45
N LEU A 34 -2.27 12.48 11.35
CA LEU A 34 -1.48 13.64 10.92
C LEU A 34 -1.57 14.81 11.92
N LEU A 35 -2.74 15.01 12.53
CA LEU A 35 -2.95 16.05 13.54
C LEU A 35 -2.21 15.72 14.85
N ASP A 36 -2.21 14.46 15.27
CA ASP A 36 -1.51 14.00 16.48
C ASP A 36 0.01 14.02 16.30
N ALA A 37 0.50 13.61 15.12
CA ALA A 37 1.91 13.71 14.78
C ALA A 37 2.39 15.17 14.84
N ARG A 38 1.55 16.14 14.45
CA ARG A 38 1.86 17.56 14.63
C ARG A 38 1.91 17.96 16.11
N ALA A 39 0.94 17.54 16.92
CA ALA A 39 0.87 17.89 18.34
C ALA A 39 2.03 17.31 19.17
N GLY A 40 2.46 16.07 18.88
CA GLY A 40 3.61 15.44 19.54
C GLY A 40 4.95 16.16 19.33
N HIS A 41 5.03 17.08 18.36
CA HIS A 41 6.19 17.94 18.13
C HIS A 41 6.08 19.34 18.79
N GLU A 42 4.94 19.68 19.37
CA GLU A 42 4.77 20.89 20.19
C GLU A 42 5.16 20.63 21.67
N ASP A 43 5.03 19.39 22.15
CA ASP A 43 5.33 18.96 23.53
C ASP A 43 6.66 18.17 23.66
N ILE A 44 7.80 18.78 23.28
CA ILE A 44 9.14 18.19 23.52
C ILE A 44 9.57 18.37 25.00
N SER A 45 8.70 17.99 25.95
CA SER A 45 9.05 17.92 27.37
C SER A 45 8.46 16.73 28.14
N ALA A 46 7.60 15.90 27.54
CA ALA A 46 7.02 14.74 28.23
C ALA A 46 7.46 13.42 27.56
N PRO A 47 8.01 12.45 28.32
CA PRO A 47 8.33 11.13 27.78
C PRO A 47 7.02 10.37 27.52
N TYR A 48 6.71 10.11 26.25
CA TYR A 48 5.56 9.28 25.89
C TYR A 48 5.89 7.81 26.18
N SER A 49 5.18 7.22 27.15
CA SER A 49 5.16 5.77 27.38
C SER A 49 4.04 5.18 26.55
N LEU A 50 4.40 4.30 25.61
CA LEU A 50 3.44 3.47 24.88
C LEU A 50 2.94 2.37 25.81
N THR A 51 1.74 2.50 26.38
CA THR A 51 1.01 1.35 26.91
C THR A 51 0.29 0.67 25.76
N SER A 52 0.91 -0.38 25.20
CA SER A 52 0.23 -1.34 24.35
C SER A 52 -0.69 -2.22 25.22
N THR A 53 -1.99 -2.17 24.99
CA THR A 53 -2.87 -3.28 25.36
C THR A 53 -2.75 -4.34 24.27
N HIS A 54 -1.76 -5.21 24.41
CA HIS A 54 -1.71 -6.47 23.67
C HIS A 54 -2.85 -7.39 24.16
N SER A 55 -3.85 -7.65 23.33
CA SER A 55 -4.53 -8.94 23.35
C SER A 55 -3.57 -9.96 22.76
N GLN A 56 -3.07 -10.84 23.63
CA GLN A 56 -2.26 -12.00 23.30
C GLN A 56 -3.10 -12.96 22.45
N ASP A 57 -2.63 -13.27 21.24
CA ASP A 57 -2.44 -14.66 20.77
C ASP A 57 -1.93 -14.65 19.33
N ALA A 58 -0.60 -14.73 19.21
CA ALA A 58 0.07 -15.17 17.99
C ALA A 58 1.11 -16.20 18.42
N THR A 59 0.79 -17.49 18.24
CA THR A 59 1.80 -18.54 18.35
C THR A 59 2.57 -18.66 17.04
N ALA A 60 3.89 -18.72 17.21
CA ALA A 60 4.93 -18.54 16.21
C ALA A 60 4.98 -19.62 15.12
N ARG A 61 5.39 -19.23 13.90
CA ARG A 61 6.25 -20.03 13.02
C ARG A 61 7.23 -19.14 12.25
N ASP A 62 8.44 -19.67 12.12
CA ASP A 62 9.70 -19.06 11.73
C ASP A 62 9.70 -18.11 10.53
N SER A 63 10.41 -16.99 10.68
CA SER A 63 11.10 -16.30 9.60
C SER A 63 12.46 -15.81 10.12
N PRO A 64 13.53 -15.91 9.32
CA PRO A 64 14.89 -15.66 9.79
C PRO A 64 15.06 -14.20 10.18
N THR A 65 15.77 -14.01 11.30
CA THR A 65 16.14 -12.73 11.92
C THR A 65 16.61 -11.69 10.89
N VAL A 66 15.79 -10.65 10.70
CA VAL A 66 16.27 -9.38 10.15
C VAL A 66 16.85 -8.60 11.32
N GLU A 67 18.17 -8.51 11.37
CA GLU A 67 18.86 -7.55 12.23
C GLU A 67 18.26 -6.17 11.99
N HIS A 68 17.73 -5.54 13.04
CA HIS A 68 17.40 -4.13 13.04
C HIS A 68 18.66 -3.35 12.68
N HIS A 69 18.80 -2.98 11.40
CA HIS A 69 19.78 -2.02 10.95
C HIS A 69 19.40 -0.68 11.60
N THR A 70 20.03 -0.44 12.74
CA THR A 70 20.11 0.86 13.37
C THR A 70 20.61 1.83 12.30
N VAL A 71 19.80 2.86 12.05
CA VAL A 71 20.09 3.94 11.12
C VAL A 71 21.49 4.46 11.39
N ILE A 72 22.33 4.42 10.36
CA ILE A 72 23.70 4.93 10.36
C ILE A 72 23.67 6.37 10.89
N LYS A 73 24.44 6.59 11.95
CA LYS A 73 24.67 7.88 12.61
C LYS A 73 25.64 8.70 11.77
N GLU A 74 25.21 9.18 10.60
CA GLU A 74 25.91 10.26 9.91
C GLU A 74 25.52 11.58 10.57
N THR A 75 26.51 12.23 11.19
CA THR A 75 26.35 13.53 11.83
C THR A 75 26.25 14.59 10.73
N PRO A 76 25.13 15.32 10.58
CA PRO A 76 25.07 16.40 9.60
C PRO A 76 25.96 17.54 10.10
N SER A 77 26.90 17.97 9.25
CA SER A 77 27.63 19.21 9.48
C SER A 77 26.63 20.36 9.59
N SER A 78 26.85 21.19 10.60
CA SER A 78 26.10 22.38 10.97
C SER A 78 25.75 23.30 9.79
N THR A 79 24.49 23.26 9.33
CA THR A 79 23.54 24.38 9.18
C THR A 79 22.21 23.83 8.66
N ASP A 80 21.09 24.29 9.24
CA ASP A 80 19.69 23.92 8.98
C ASP A 80 19.16 22.61 9.61
N LYS A 81 19.07 22.61 10.95
CA LYS A 81 18.08 21.79 11.65
C LYS A 81 16.68 22.34 11.36
N VAL A 82 16.06 21.94 10.25
CA VAL A 82 14.61 22.13 10.06
C VAL A 82 13.91 21.31 11.14
N SER A 83 13.24 21.97 12.06
CA SER A 83 12.45 21.29 13.09
C SER A 83 11.34 20.48 12.41
N LEU A 84 11.12 19.21 12.80
CA LEU A 84 9.98 18.41 12.32
C LEU A 84 8.62 19.11 12.54
N THR A 85 8.54 19.99 13.54
CA THR A 85 7.38 20.86 13.78
C THR A 85 7.09 21.84 12.63
N GLN A 86 8.09 22.18 11.80
CA GLN A 86 7.93 23.02 10.61
C GLN A 86 7.44 22.22 9.38
N LEU A 87 7.47 20.88 9.39
CA LEU A 87 7.17 20.05 8.22
C LEU A 87 5.67 19.71 8.05
N LEU A 88 4.90 19.60 9.14
CA LEU A 88 3.46 19.29 9.12
C LEU A 88 2.56 20.54 9.23
N THR A 89 2.75 21.50 8.35
CA THR A 89 1.85 22.67 8.23
C THR A 89 0.44 22.26 7.79
N ASP A 90 -0.59 23.09 8.00
CA ASP A 90 -1.94 22.83 7.48
C ASP A 90 -1.91 22.60 5.96
N LYS A 91 -1.06 23.32 5.22
CA LYS A 91 -0.86 23.10 3.77
C LYS A 91 -0.27 21.72 3.49
N SER A 92 0.70 21.27 4.27
CA SER A 92 1.29 19.93 4.16
C SER A 92 0.24 18.85 4.43
N ILE A 93 -0.56 19.02 5.48
CA ILE A 93 -1.64 18.08 5.85
C ILE A 93 -2.69 18.01 4.74
N VAL A 94 -3.13 19.16 4.21
CA VAL A 94 -4.05 19.21 3.07
C VAL A 94 -3.44 18.50 1.85
N ALA A 95 -2.18 18.77 1.52
CA ALA A 95 -1.50 18.13 0.40
C ALA A 95 -1.41 16.61 0.57
N GLN A 96 -1.10 16.12 1.78
CA GLN A 96 -1.06 14.68 2.08
C GLN A 96 -2.46 14.03 1.98
N CYS A 97 -3.51 14.70 2.45
CA CYS A 97 -4.88 14.20 2.31
C CYS A 97 -5.31 14.09 0.83
N VAL A 98 -4.99 15.10 0.03
CA VAL A 98 -5.27 15.08 -1.42
C VAL A 98 -4.47 13.99 -2.12
N LEU A 99 -3.19 13.84 -1.78
CA LEU A 99 -2.34 12.78 -2.35
C LEU A 99 -2.89 11.39 -2.00
N PHE A 100 -3.26 11.17 -0.74
CA PHE A 100 -3.83 9.89 -0.28
C PHE A 100 -5.16 9.58 -0.99
N LEU A 101 -6.01 10.59 -1.19
CA LEU A 101 -7.25 10.43 -1.94
C LEU A 101 -6.97 10.01 -3.39
N ILE A 102 -6.08 10.72 -4.10
CA ILE A 102 -5.79 10.41 -5.51
C ILE A 102 -5.13 9.03 -5.63
N ALA A 103 -4.11 8.76 -4.82
CA ALA A 103 -3.36 7.51 -4.87
C ALA A 103 -4.22 6.30 -4.47
N GLY A 104 -5.13 6.47 -3.51
CA GLY A 104 -6.00 5.41 -3.01
C GLY A 104 -7.32 5.23 -3.75
N TYR A 105 -7.80 6.25 -4.47
CA TYR A 105 -9.10 6.19 -5.15
C TYR A 105 -9.02 5.45 -6.49
N ASP A 106 -8.28 5.98 -7.46
CA ASP A 106 -8.28 5.44 -8.83
C ASP A 106 -7.72 4.02 -8.90
N THR A 107 -6.67 3.73 -8.10
CA THR A 107 -6.04 2.40 -8.05
C THR A 107 -7.00 1.36 -7.47
N THR A 108 -7.63 1.65 -6.34
CA THR A 108 -8.61 0.76 -5.69
C THR A 108 -9.86 0.59 -6.55
N ALA A 109 -10.39 1.68 -7.11
CA ALA A 109 -11.56 1.61 -7.99
C ALA A 109 -11.29 0.73 -9.22
N SER A 110 -10.12 0.86 -9.83
CA SER A 110 -9.71 0.02 -10.96
C SER A 110 -9.57 -1.44 -10.56
N ALA A 111 -8.92 -1.73 -9.42
CA ALA A 111 -8.77 -3.10 -8.92
C ALA A 111 -10.12 -3.76 -8.64
N LEU A 112 -11.06 -3.05 -8.00
CA LEU A 112 -12.41 -3.55 -7.73
C LEU A 112 -13.23 -3.75 -9.01
N ALA A 113 -13.12 -2.84 -9.98
CA ALA A 113 -13.80 -2.95 -11.27
C ALA A 113 -13.33 -4.19 -12.04
N PHE A 114 -12.03 -4.40 -12.16
CA PHE A 114 -11.48 -5.59 -12.84
C PHE A 114 -11.74 -6.87 -12.06
N SER A 115 -11.71 -6.84 -10.73
CA SER A 115 -12.07 -8.01 -9.89
C SER A 115 -13.51 -8.43 -10.17
N SER A 116 -14.42 -7.46 -10.17
CA SER A 116 -15.85 -7.69 -10.45
C SER A 116 -16.06 -8.22 -11.87
N PHE A 117 -15.37 -7.65 -12.85
CA PHE A 117 -15.41 -8.12 -14.24
C PHE A 117 -14.91 -9.56 -14.38
N LEU A 118 -13.78 -9.89 -13.77
CA LEU A 118 -13.20 -11.23 -13.79
C LEU A 118 -14.13 -12.26 -13.14
N LEU A 119 -14.67 -11.96 -11.96
CA LEU A 119 -15.62 -12.86 -11.30
C LEU A 119 -16.90 -13.06 -12.14
N ALA A 120 -17.40 -12.01 -12.81
CA ALA A 120 -18.54 -12.15 -13.72
C ALA A 120 -18.21 -13.00 -14.97
N LYS A 121 -16.97 -12.92 -15.46
CA LYS A 121 -16.47 -13.71 -16.60
C LYS A 121 -16.20 -15.18 -16.24
N TYR A 122 -15.81 -15.46 -15.00
CA TYR A 122 -15.45 -16.79 -14.51
C TYR A 122 -16.40 -17.25 -13.38
N PRO A 123 -17.62 -17.71 -13.71
CA PRO A 123 -18.67 -17.99 -12.72
C PRO A 123 -18.31 -19.10 -11.73
N ILE A 124 -17.44 -20.04 -12.11
CA ILE A 124 -16.95 -21.09 -11.20
C ILE A 124 -16.18 -20.47 -10.02
N HIS A 125 -15.28 -19.53 -10.29
CA HIS A 125 -14.56 -18.81 -9.24
C HIS A 125 -15.48 -17.87 -8.45
N GLN A 126 -16.48 -17.26 -9.09
CA GLN A 126 -17.47 -16.46 -8.39
C GLN A 126 -18.29 -17.29 -7.38
N LEU A 127 -18.73 -18.49 -7.77
CA LEU A 127 -19.46 -19.39 -6.89
C LEU A 127 -18.60 -19.83 -5.71
N HIS A 128 -17.36 -20.26 -5.98
CA HIS A 128 -16.43 -20.64 -4.92
C HIS A 128 -16.15 -19.48 -3.94
N LEU A 129 -15.91 -18.26 -4.44
CA LEU A 129 -15.73 -17.09 -3.60
C LEU A 129 -16.98 -16.76 -2.77
N ARG A 130 -18.16 -16.92 -3.36
CA ARG A 130 -19.43 -16.71 -2.63
C ARG A 130 -19.59 -17.72 -1.50
N GLU A 131 -19.24 -18.98 -1.74
CA GLU A 131 -19.26 -20.03 -0.72
C GLU A 131 -18.30 -19.71 0.44
N GLU A 132 -17.05 -19.29 0.14
CA GLU A 132 -16.10 -18.85 1.17
C GLU A 132 -16.64 -17.67 1.99
N VAL A 133 -17.20 -16.65 1.34
CA VAL A 133 -17.76 -15.47 2.02
C VAL A 133 -18.97 -15.85 2.88
N GLN A 134 -19.84 -16.73 2.40
CA GLN A 134 -21.00 -17.20 3.15
C GLN A 134 -20.56 -17.98 4.39
N GLN A 135 -19.59 -18.88 4.26
CA GLN A 135 -19.01 -19.61 5.39
C GLN A 135 -18.37 -18.65 6.41
N MET A 136 -17.60 -17.66 5.94
CA MET A 136 -16.99 -16.65 6.80
C MET A 136 -18.04 -15.87 7.61
N ILE A 137 -19.17 -15.50 7.00
CA ILE A 137 -20.27 -14.83 7.69
C ILE A 137 -20.94 -15.76 8.71
N GLU A 138 -21.10 -17.05 8.39
CA GLU A 138 -21.67 -18.03 9.33
C GLU A 138 -20.77 -18.26 10.55
N GLU A 139 -19.45 -18.27 10.36
CA GLU A 139 -18.47 -18.47 11.43
C GLU A 139 -18.31 -17.22 12.33
N HIS A 140 -18.30 -16.02 11.73
CA HIS A 140 -18.05 -14.77 12.45
C HIS A 140 -19.32 -13.99 12.82
N GLY A 141 -20.50 -14.41 12.32
CA GLY A 141 -21.80 -13.79 12.56
C GLY A 141 -22.10 -12.52 11.74
N ASP A 142 -21.10 -11.95 11.08
CA ASP A 142 -21.20 -10.80 10.16
C ASP A 142 -19.91 -10.71 9.31
N ILE A 143 -19.83 -9.73 8.40
CA ILE A 143 -18.58 -9.34 7.74
C ILE A 143 -17.68 -8.63 8.75
N THR A 144 -16.70 -9.36 9.29
CA THR A 144 -15.74 -8.83 10.28
C THR A 144 -14.35 -8.64 9.69
N TYR A 145 -13.54 -7.79 10.32
CA TYR A 145 -12.15 -7.60 9.95
C TYR A 145 -11.35 -8.92 10.02
N GLN A 146 -11.57 -9.70 11.09
CA GLN A 146 -10.90 -10.99 11.28
C GLN A 146 -11.33 -12.01 10.21
N GLY A 147 -12.62 -12.09 9.88
CA GLY A 147 -13.11 -12.97 8.84
C GLY A 147 -12.53 -12.65 7.46
N ILE A 148 -12.39 -11.35 7.12
CA ILE A 148 -11.74 -10.94 5.87
C ILE A 148 -10.27 -11.35 5.83
N LEU A 149 -9.52 -11.25 6.94
CA LEU A 149 -8.12 -11.68 7.00
C LEU A 149 -7.95 -13.20 6.81
N GLU A 150 -8.98 -13.98 7.12
CA GLU A 150 -8.99 -15.44 7.00
C GLU A 150 -9.48 -15.94 5.62
N ALA A 151 -10.12 -15.07 4.83
CA ALA A 151 -10.67 -15.37 3.51
C ALA A 151 -9.55 -15.48 2.44
N LYS A 152 -8.98 -16.68 2.33
CA LYS A 152 -7.82 -16.97 1.48
C LYS A 152 -8.13 -16.91 -0.01
N PHE A 153 -9.31 -17.37 -0.43
CA PHE A 153 -9.70 -17.36 -1.83
C PHE A 153 -10.08 -15.95 -2.29
N LEU A 154 -10.65 -15.12 -1.41
CA LEU A 154 -10.80 -13.69 -1.61
C LEU A 154 -9.45 -13.01 -1.87
N ASP A 155 -8.46 -13.20 -0.98
CA ASP A 155 -7.09 -12.69 -1.17
C ASP A 155 -6.52 -13.15 -2.52
N ALA A 156 -6.67 -14.43 -2.84
CA ALA A 156 -6.19 -15.01 -4.09
C ALA A 156 -6.85 -14.39 -5.34
N CYS A 157 -8.16 -14.12 -5.31
CA CYS A 157 -8.87 -13.45 -6.41
C CYS A 157 -8.38 -12.03 -6.63
N ILE A 158 -8.12 -11.28 -5.55
CA ILE A 158 -7.59 -9.92 -5.63
C ILE A 158 -6.15 -9.93 -6.18
N MET A 159 -5.30 -10.83 -5.68
CA MET A 159 -3.91 -10.94 -6.14
C MET A 159 -3.79 -11.33 -7.62
N GLU A 160 -4.62 -12.26 -8.09
CA GLU A 160 -4.68 -12.64 -9.50
C GLU A 160 -5.27 -11.52 -10.36
N THR A 161 -6.26 -10.78 -9.86
CA THR A 161 -6.76 -9.58 -10.55
C THR A 161 -5.65 -8.55 -10.73
N LEU A 162 -4.88 -8.28 -9.67
CA LEU A 162 -3.77 -7.35 -9.71
C LEU A 162 -2.60 -7.84 -10.58
N ARG A 163 -2.50 -9.15 -10.85
CA ARG A 163 -1.55 -9.69 -11.83
C ARG A 163 -2.01 -9.40 -13.27
N LEU A 164 -3.26 -9.68 -13.60
CA LEU A 164 -3.81 -9.48 -14.95
C LEU A 164 -4.01 -7.99 -15.29
N TYR A 165 -4.50 -7.22 -14.32
CA TYR A 165 -4.86 -5.82 -14.50
C TYR A 165 -4.29 -4.94 -13.38
N PRO A 166 -2.96 -4.84 -13.25
CA PRO A 166 -2.33 -3.95 -12.28
C PRO A 166 -2.64 -2.48 -12.62
N PRO A 167 -3.19 -1.68 -11.69
CA PRO A 167 -3.41 -0.25 -11.92
C PRO A 167 -2.09 0.50 -12.26
N GLY A 168 -0.99 0.12 -11.61
CA GLY A 168 0.36 0.55 -11.98
C GLY A 168 1.01 -0.47 -12.91
N THR A 169 1.17 -0.13 -14.19
CA THR A 169 1.70 -1.07 -15.19
C THR A 169 3.22 -1.14 -15.25
N PHE A 170 3.91 -0.13 -14.70
CA PHE A 170 5.37 -0.07 -14.60
C PHE A 170 5.80 0.82 -13.43
N GLY A 171 7.07 0.68 -13.03
CA GLY A 171 7.72 1.56 -12.06
C GLY A 171 9.01 2.13 -12.65
N GLU A 172 9.31 3.39 -12.34
CA GLU A 172 10.49 4.07 -12.89
C GLU A 172 11.46 4.52 -11.82
N ARG A 173 12.75 4.53 -12.16
CA ARG A 173 13.82 5.12 -11.35
C ARG A 173 14.73 5.93 -12.25
N LEU A 174 14.91 7.20 -11.91
CA LEU A 174 15.92 8.05 -12.54
C LEU A 174 17.27 7.77 -11.86
N CYS A 175 18.25 7.36 -12.64
CA CYS A 175 19.61 7.18 -12.18
C CYS A 175 20.22 8.55 -11.83
N THR A 176 20.72 8.70 -10.61
CA THR A 176 21.33 9.96 -10.13
C THR A 176 22.85 9.87 -9.99
N LYS A 177 23.40 8.65 -10.04
CA LYS A 177 24.83 8.35 -9.88
C LYS A 177 25.16 7.13 -10.72
N THR A 178 26.32 7.13 -11.36
CA THR A 178 26.79 5.98 -12.14
C THR A 178 26.71 4.69 -11.32
N TYR A 179 26.07 3.66 -11.87
CA TYR A 179 25.80 2.42 -11.16
C TYR A 179 25.93 1.22 -12.10
N LYS A 180 26.84 0.28 -11.78
CA LYS A 180 26.94 -1.00 -12.51
C LYS A 180 25.87 -1.95 -12.00
N LEU A 181 24.96 -2.38 -12.87
CA LEU A 181 23.91 -3.34 -12.53
C LEU A 181 24.54 -4.70 -12.20
N PRO A 182 24.38 -5.21 -10.96
CA PRO A 182 24.99 -6.47 -10.55
C PRO A 182 24.59 -7.64 -11.46
N GLY A 183 25.55 -8.52 -11.77
CA GLY A 183 25.31 -9.68 -12.63
C GLY A 183 25.18 -9.35 -14.12
N THR A 184 25.43 -8.10 -14.52
CA THR A 184 25.40 -7.68 -15.94
C THR A 184 26.61 -6.80 -16.27
N GLU A 185 26.86 -6.59 -17.56
CA GLU A 185 27.82 -5.58 -18.03
C GLU A 185 27.18 -4.19 -18.23
N VAL A 186 25.91 -4.03 -17.87
CA VAL A 186 25.19 -2.76 -18.02
C VAL A 186 25.63 -1.79 -16.93
N THR A 187 26.09 -0.62 -17.36
CA THR A 187 26.39 0.53 -16.48
C THR A 187 25.37 1.62 -16.75
N LEU A 188 24.64 2.02 -15.72
CA LEU A 188 23.71 3.15 -15.75
C LEU A 188 24.48 4.44 -15.44
N HIS A 189 24.08 5.53 -16.10
CA HIS A 189 24.65 6.87 -15.93
C HIS A 189 23.59 7.85 -15.40
N PRO A 190 24.01 8.93 -14.71
CA PRO A 190 23.08 9.97 -14.29
C PRO A 190 22.22 10.48 -15.45
N GLY A 191 20.90 10.48 -15.26
CA GLY A 191 19.92 10.84 -16.29
C GLY A 191 19.27 9.64 -16.97
N ASP A 192 19.83 8.43 -16.86
CA ASP A 192 19.19 7.23 -17.39
C ASP A 192 17.90 6.91 -16.61
N LEU A 193 16.82 6.65 -17.35
CA LEU A 193 15.54 6.21 -16.78
C LEU A 193 15.44 4.69 -16.85
N VAL A 194 15.33 4.05 -15.69
CA VAL A 194 15.14 2.60 -15.57
C VAL A 194 13.67 2.31 -15.36
N THR A 195 13.05 1.63 -16.34
CA THR A 195 11.66 1.21 -16.27
C THR A 195 11.57 -0.28 -15.94
N ILE A 196 10.80 -0.61 -14.91
CA ILE A 196 10.50 -1.98 -14.48
C ILE A 196 9.09 -2.31 -14.98
N PRO A 197 8.95 -3.20 -15.98
CA PRO A 197 7.67 -3.41 -16.66
C PRO A 197 6.81 -4.42 -15.91
N PHE A 198 6.09 -3.98 -14.87
CA PHE A 198 5.26 -4.85 -14.03
C PHE A 198 4.28 -5.68 -14.86
N TRP A 199 3.50 -5.04 -15.75
CA TRP A 199 2.52 -5.72 -16.57
C TRP A 199 3.14 -6.80 -17.46
N SER A 200 4.29 -6.51 -18.08
CA SER A 200 4.99 -7.48 -18.92
C SER A 200 5.52 -8.67 -18.11
N LEU A 201 6.04 -8.44 -16.91
CA LEU A 201 6.48 -9.51 -16.01
C LEU A 201 5.30 -10.39 -15.55
N HIS A 202 4.14 -9.77 -15.34
CA HIS A 202 2.93 -10.47 -14.91
C HIS A 202 2.31 -11.34 -16.01
N HIS A 203 2.60 -11.06 -17.28
CA HIS A 203 2.09 -11.80 -18.45
C HIS A 203 3.15 -12.65 -19.15
N ASP A 204 4.36 -12.74 -18.59
CA ASP A 204 5.44 -13.49 -19.22
C ASP A 204 5.24 -15.01 -19.04
N PRO A 205 5.10 -15.78 -20.13
CA PRO A 205 4.86 -17.22 -20.06
C PRO A 205 6.05 -18.00 -19.47
N ARG A 206 7.24 -17.38 -19.34
CA ARG A 206 8.39 -17.97 -18.64
C ARG A 206 8.14 -18.11 -17.14
N TYR A 207 7.30 -17.25 -16.57
CA TYR A 207 7.00 -17.22 -15.14
C TYR A 207 5.56 -17.64 -14.82
N TRP A 208 4.65 -17.46 -15.77
CA TRP A 208 3.22 -17.70 -15.58
C TRP A 208 2.70 -18.67 -16.63
N GLN A 209 2.41 -19.91 -16.24
CA GLN A 209 1.75 -20.87 -17.13
C GLN A 209 0.34 -20.38 -17.44
N HIS A 210 -0.06 -20.27 -18.72
CA HIS A 210 -1.34 -19.66 -19.11
C HIS A 210 -1.50 -18.22 -18.57
N PRO A 211 -0.62 -17.28 -19.00
CA PRO A 211 -0.51 -15.96 -18.38
C PRO A 211 -1.78 -15.11 -18.52
N ASP A 212 -2.57 -15.32 -19.57
CA ASP A 212 -3.78 -14.53 -19.86
C ASP A 212 -5.05 -15.09 -19.20
N GLU A 213 -4.96 -16.25 -18.53
CA GLU A 213 -6.07 -16.88 -17.83
C GLU A 213 -6.15 -16.41 -16.37
N PHE A 214 -7.37 -16.22 -15.88
CA PHE A 214 -7.63 -15.91 -14.48
C PHE A 214 -7.59 -17.19 -13.66
N GLN A 215 -6.51 -17.37 -12.90
CA GLN A 215 -6.29 -18.55 -12.06
C GLN A 215 -5.97 -18.12 -10.61
N PRO A 216 -6.97 -17.80 -9.78
CA PRO A 216 -6.78 -17.41 -8.38
C PRO A 216 -5.93 -18.41 -7.58
N ASP A 217 -6.06 -19.71 -7.88
CA ASP A 217 -5.36 -20.79 -7.18
C ASP A 217 -3.84 -20.61 -7.10
N ARG A 218 -3.22 -19.84 -8.02
CA ARG A 218 -1.79 -19.48 -7.95
C ARG A 218 -1.41 -18.82 -6.62
N PHE A 219 -2.32 -18.03 -6.07
CA PHE A 219 -2.12 -17.24 -4.86
C PHE A 219 -2.70 -17.87 -3.61
N LEU A 220 -3.19 -19.11 -3.68
CA LEU A 220 -3.51 -19.87 -2.46
C LEU A 220 -2.23 -20.20 -1.67
N PRO A 221 -2.29 -20.27 -0.33
CA PRO A 221 -1.11 -20.46 0.53
C PRO A 221 -0.19 -21.62 0.10
N GLU A 222 -0.76 -22.74 -0.32
CA GLU A 222 -0.07 -23.94 -0.80
C GLU A 222 0.66 -23.75 -2.14
N ASN A 223 0.30 -22.73 -2.91
CA ASN A 223 0.85 -22.43 -4.23
C ASN A 223 1.74 -21.19 -4.24
N LYS A 224 1.65 -20.30 -3.24
CA LYS A 224 2.47 -19.07 -3.15
C LYS A 224 3.97 -19.34 -3.30
N ALA A 225 4.48 -20.45 -2.75
CA ALA A 225 5.89 -20.84 -2.85
C ALA A 225 6.34 -21.21 -4.29
N LYS A 226 5.41 -21.47 -5.20
CA LYS A 226 5.69 -21.78 -6.62
C LYS A 226 5.84 -20.52 -7.47
N ILE A 227 5.43 -19.36 -6.97
CA ILE A 227 5.56 -18.09 -7.67
C ILE A 227 7.04 -17.69 -7.67
N THR A 228 7.58 -17.43 -8.86
CA THR A 228 8.97 -16.97 -8.98
C THR A 228 9.11 -15.61 -8.30
N GLY A 229 10.14 -15.45 -7.47
CA GLY A 229 10.38 -14.17 -6.77
C GLY A 229 10.51 -13.01 -7.77
N PHE A 230 10.05 -11.82 -7.38
CA PHE A 230 10.10 -10.59 -8.18
C PHE A 230 9.30 -10.62 -9.50
N THR A 231 8.38 -11.58 -9.69
CA THR A 231 7.52 -11.62 -10.90
C THR A 231 6.08 -11.18 -10.65
N HIS A 232 5.63 -11.14 -9.39
CA HIS A 232 4.38 -10.48 -8.98
C HIS A 232 4.73 -9.27 -8.11
N MET A 233 4.42 -8.08 -8.62
CA MET A 233 4.82 -6.80 -8.01
C MET A 233 3.74 -5.71 -8.21
N PRO A 234 2.45 -5.97 -7.92
CA PRO A 234 1.40 -4.98 -8.12
C PRO A 234 1.56 -3.74 -7.22
N PHE A 235 2.30 -3.87 -6.12
CA PHE A 235 2.65 -2.78 -5.20
C PHE A 235 4.15 -2.43 -5.24
N GLY A 236 4.89 -2.95 -6.22
CA GLY A 236 6.35 -2.82 -6.28
C GLY A 236 7.08 -3.68 -5.23
N ILE A 237 8.39 -3.47 -5.12
CA ILE A 237 9.27 -4.18 -4.18
C ILE A 237 10.42 -3.27 -3.68
N GLY A 238 10.91 -3.55 -2.47
CA GLY A 238 12.02 -2.81 -1.85
C GLY A 238 11.55 -1.59 -1.05
N PRO A 239 12.43 -0.70 -0.58
CA PRO A 239 12.14 0.33 0.44
C PRO A 239 11.08 1.39 0.11
N ARG A 240 10.45 1.29 -1.07
CA ARG A 240 9.45 2.21 -1.61
C ARG A 240 8.22 1.45 -2.13
N ASN A 241 7.94 0.27 -1.56
CA ASN A 241 6.75 -0.54 -1.79
C ASN A 241 5.75 -0.45 -0.63
#